data_AF-A0A957G9D3-F1
#
_entry.id   AF-A0A957G9D3-F1
#
_cell.length_a   1.000
_cell.length_b   1.000
_cell.length_c   1.000
_cell.angle_alpha   90.00
_cell.angle_beta   90.00
_cell.angle_gamma   90.00
#
_symmetry.space_group_name_H-M   'P 1'
#
loop_
_entity.id
_entity.type
_entity.pdbx_description
1 polymer ?
#
loop_
_entity_poly.entity_id
_entity_poly.type
_entity_poly.pdbx_seq_one_letter_code
_entity_poly.pdbx_strand_id
1 'polypeptide(L)'
;MTLSPTQQQLLRALASGATLKSHRYLDGRKVYQLHWLDGHPPQTVRRSTVAALQARGLLFSNQKFPAATYMLTEAAHQLLASEGAGGTGAA
;
A
#
# COMPACT_ATOMS: atom_id res chain seq x y z
N MET A 1 -4.79 -8.39 -15.01
CA MET A 1 -5.46 -8.31 -13.68
C MET A 1 -5.66 -6.85 -13.36
N THR A 2 -6.88 -6.38 -13.11
CA THR A 2 -7.16 -4.93 -13.02
C THR A 2 -7.23 -4.49 -11.55
N LEU A 3 -6.39 -3.51 -11.17
CA LEU A 3 -6.42 -2.87 -9.86
C LEU A 3 -7.46 -1.73 -9.85
N SER A 4 -8.07 -1.46 -8.70
CA SER A 4 -8.85 -0.23 -8.56
C SER A 4 -7.93 1.00 -8.48
N PRO A 5 -8.41 2.21 -8.83
CA PRO A 5 -7.60 3.43 -8.74
C PRO A 5 -6.98 3.64 -7.35
N THR A 6 -7.73 3.36 -6.27
CA THR A 6 -7.23 3.45 -4.90
C THR A 6 -6.15 2.41 -4.58
N GLN A 7 -6.27 1.20 -5.11
CA GLN A 7 -5.24 0.16 -4.93
C GLN A 7 -3.95 0.54 -5.64
N GLN A 8 -4.07 1.02 -6.88
CA GLN A 8 -2.94 1.46 -7.69
C GLN A 8 -2.23 2.66 -7.07
N GLN A 9 -2.98 3.66 -6.60
CA GLN A 9 -2.44 4.82 -5.89
C GLN A 9 -1.67 4.41 -4.64
N LEU A 10 -2.20 3.47 -3.85
CA LEU A 10 -1.52 2.97 -2.66
C LEU A 10 -0.20 2.27 -2.99
N LEU A 11 -0.17 1.40 -4.00
CA LEU A 11 1.06 0.72 -4.42
C LEU A 11 2.11 1.71 -4.93
N ARG A 12 1.69 2.71 -5.71
CA ARG A 12 2.58 3.77 -6.20
C ARG A 12 3.15 4.63 -5.07
N ALA A 13 2.32 5.00 -4.09
CA ALA A 13 2.78 5.74 -2.92
C ALA A 13 3.82 4.95 -2.12
N LEU A 14 3.61 3.64 -1.93
CA LEU A 14 4.59 2.79 -1.27
C LEU A 14 5.90 2.67 -2.06
N ALA A 15 5.81 2.57 -3.40
CA ALA A 15 6.99 2.55 -4.26
C ALA A 15 7.76 3.88 -4.25
N SER A 16 7.08 5.00 -4.02
CA SER A 16 7.70 6.33 -3.86
C SER A 16 8.22 6.60 -2.44
N GLY A 17 8.24 5.60 -1.56
CA GLY A 17 8.79 5.71 -0.20
C GLY A 17 7.78 6.03 0.90
N ALA A 18 6.48 6.13 0.60
CA ALA A 18 5.47 6.20 1.65
C ALA A 18 5.44 4.90 2.47
N THR A 19 4.98 4.96 3.71
CA THR A 19 4.92 3.80 4.62
C THR A 19 3.49 3.53 5.05
N LEU A 20 2.99 2.32 4.79
CA LEU A 20 1.69 1.87 5.29
C LEU A 20 1.87 1.15 6.64
N LYS A 21 1.17 1.63 7.67
CA LYS A 21 1.16 1.01 9.00
C LYS A 21 -0.25 0.61 9.39
N SER A 22 -0.38 -0.47 10.14
CA SER A 22 -1.61 -0.76 10.87
C SER A 22 -1.43 -0.52 12.36
N HIS A 23 -2.35 0.24 12.92
CA HIS A 23 -2.46 0.56 14.33
C HIS A 23 -3.62 -0.25 14.91
N ARG A 24 -3.38 -0.89 16.06
CA ARG A 24 -4.43 -1.55 16.82
C ARG A 24 -4.71 -0.73 18.07
N TYR A 25 -5.95 -0.28 18.21
CA TYR A 25 -6.42 0.46 19.37
C TYR A 25 -6.81 -0.52 20.49
N LEU A 26 -6.89 0.00 21.72
CA LEU A 26 -7.25 -0.78 22.91
C LEU A 26 -8.66 -1.36 22.83
N ASP A 27 -9.55 -0.72 22.08
CA ASP A 27 -10.90 -1.22 21.76
C ASP A 27 -10.90 -2.37 20.73
N GLY A 28 -9.72 -2.80 20.27
CA GLY A 28 -9.55 -3.84 19.27
C GLY A 28 -9.66 -3.36 17.82
N ARG A 29 -10.00 -2.08 17.58
CA ARG A 29 -10.11 -1.50 16.24
C ARG A 29 -8.75 -1.50 15.55
N LYS A 30 -8.70 -1.99 14.32
CA LYS A 30 -7.52 -1.92 13.45
C LYS A 30 -7.71 -0.83 12.40
N VAL A 31 -6.81 0.15 12.40
CA VAL A 31 -6.79 1.25 11.42
C VAL A 31 -5.52 1.16 10.60
N TYR A 32 -5.62 1.41 9.30
CA TYR A 32 -4.49 1.47 8.40
C TYR A 32 -4.21 2.92 8.03
N GLN A 33 -2.96 3.35 8.18
CA GLN A 33 -2.53 4.72 7.90
C GLN A 33 -1.35 4.69 6.94
N LEU A 34 -1.46 5.48 5.87
CA LEU A 34 -0.39 5.75 4.92
C LEU A 34 0.33 7.02 5.36
N HIS A 35 1.61 6.90 5.65
CA HIS A 35 2.50 7.99 6.00
C HIS A 35 3.29 8.40 4.77
N TRP A 36 3.13 9.64 4.33
CA TRP A 36 3.85 10.19 3.18
C TRP A 36 5.29 10.53 3.54
N LEU A 37 6.17 10.50 2.54
CA LEU A 37 7.59 10.82 2.71
C LEU A 37 7.83 12.33 2.90
N ASP A 38 6.98 13.16 2.29
CA ASP A 38 7.04 14.63 2.28
C ASP A 38 6.43 15.29 3.52
N GLY A 39 6.07 14.50 4.54
CA GLY A 39 5.51 15.01 5.79
C GLY A 39 4.04 15.40 5.71
N HIS A 40 3.34 15.10 4.62
CA HIS A 40 1.88 15.25 4.59
C HIS A 40 1.20 14.43 5.71
N PRO A 41 0.06 14.91 6.24
CA PRO A 41 -0.68 14.20 7.28
C PRO A 41 -1.00 12.75 6.87
N PRO A 42 -0.94 11.78 7.81
CA PRO A 42 -1.24 10.40 7.48
C PRO A 42 -2.66 10.22 6.92
N GLN A 43 -2.78 9.49 5.82
CA GLN A 43 -4.07 9.22 5.19
C GLN A 43 -4.62 7.87 5.67
N THR A 44 -5.89 7.84 6.08
CA THR A 44 -6.56 6.58 6.42
C THR A 44 -6.83 5.74 5.16
N VAL A 45 -6.41 4.48 5.19
CA VAL A 45 -6.63 3.50 4.12
C VAL A 45 -7.73 2.53 4.55
N ARG A 46 -8.68 2.25 3.65
CA ARG A 46 -9.74 1.27 3.91
C ARG A 46 -9.14 -0.12 4.09
N ARG A 47 -9.62 -0.84 5.11
CA ARG A 47 -9.21 -2.24 5.39
C ARG A 47 -9.40 -3.16 4.19
N SER A 48 -10.49 -3.00 3.43
CA SER A 48 -10.78 -3.80 2.24
C SER A 48 -9.73 -3.62 1.14
N THR A 49 -9.19 -2.41 0.97
CA THR A 49 -8.10 -2.13 0.03
C THR A 49 -6.85 -2.92 0.39
N VAL A 50 -6.45 -2.89 1.66
CA VAL A 50 -5.25 -3.60 2.14
C VAL A 50 -5.46 -5.11 2.07
N ALA A 51 -6.61 -5.61 2.51
CA ALA A 51 -6.93 -7.03 2.47
C ALA A 51 -6.93 -7.59 1.03
N ALA A 52 -7.49 -6.84 0.07
CA ALA A 52 -7.47 -7.26 -1.33
C ALA A 52 -6.05 -7.32 -1.91
N LEU A 53 -5.17 -6.39 -1.56
CA LEU A 53 -3.77 -6.41 -2.00
C LEU A 53 -2.97 -7.54 -1.35
N GLN A 54 -3.21 -7.83 -0.07
CA GLN A 54 -2.60 -8.97 0.63
C GLN A 54 -3.06 -10.30 0.04
N ALA A 55 -4.36 -10.46 -0.23
CA ALA A 55 -4.92 -11.67 -0.85
C ALA A 55 -4.33 -11.95 -2.24
N ARG A 56 -3.85 -10.90 -2.91
CA ARG A 56 -3.17 -10.98 -4.21
C ARG A 56 -1.65 -11.12 -4.10
N GLY A 57 -1.11 -11.23 -2.88
CA GLY A 57 0.34 -11.32 -2.65
C GLY A 57 1.12 -10.06 -3.00
N LEU A 58 0.46 -8.89 -3.09
CA LEU A 58 1.10 -7.61 -3.44
C LEU A 58 1.58 -6.81 -2.22
N LEU A 59 1.10 -7.17 -1.03
CA LEU A 59 1.55 -6.59 0.23
C LEU A 59 1.93 -7.68 1.22
N PHE A 60 3.04 -7.46 1.89
CA PHE A 60 3.49 -8.27 3.03
C PHE A 60 3.55 -7.41 4.30
N SER A 61 3.17 -7.97 5.45
CA SER A 61 3.26 -7.29 6.73
C SER A 61 4.42 -7.83 7.54
N ASN A 62 5.15 -6.96 8.25
CA ASN A 62 6.21 -7.38 9.17
C ASN A 62 5.68 -8.08 10.45
N GLN A 63 4.35 -8.17 10.62
CA GLN A 63 3.66 -8.85 11.73
C GLN A 63 4.11 -8.45 13.14
N LYS A 64 4.68 -7.24 13.32
CA LYS A 64 5.08 -6.74 14.64
C LYS A 64 3.88 -6.13 15.39
N PHE A 65 3.80 -6.37 16.69
CA PHE A 65 2.82 -5.75 17.60
C PHE A 65 3.48 -4.59 18.37
N PRO A 66 2.78 -3.48 18.69
CA PRO A 66 1.38 -3.15 18.40
C PRO A 66 1.15 -2.51 17.02
N ALA A 67 2.21 -2.18 16.30
CA ALA A 67 2.15 -1.59 14.97
C ALA A 67 2.88 -2.47 13.94
N ALA A 68 2.16 -2.80 12.88
CA ALA A 68 2.72 -3.58 11.78
C ALA A 68 2.90 -2.69 10.55
N THR A 69 4.07 -2.78 9.92
CA THR A 69 4.37 -2.09 8.65
C THR A 69 4.10 -3.02 7.48
N TYR A 70 3.58 -2.48 6.39
CA TYR A 70 3.30 -3.20 5.16
C TYR A 70 4.29 -2.75 4.09
N MET A 71 4.83 -3.73 3.36
CA MET A 71 5.85 -3.56 2.35
C MET A 71 5.35 -4.16 1.03
N LEU A 72 5.81 -3.60 -0.08
CA LEU A 72 5.60 -4.19 -1.39
C LEU A 72 6.32 -5.53 -1.48
N THR A 73 5.70 -6.47 -2.19
CA THR A 73 6.37 -7.71 -2.58
C THR A 73 7.05 -7.53 -3.94
N GLU A 74 7.91 -8.48 -4.31
CA GLU A 74 8.49 -8.53 -5.66
C GLU A 74 7.42 -8.53 -6.76
N ALA A 75 6.32 -9.26 -6.54
CA ALA A 75 5.19 -9.27 -7.47
C ALA A 75 4.57 -7.88 -7.66
N ALA A 76 4.50 -7.07 -6.61
CA ALA A 76 4.01 -5.69 -6.71
C ALA A 76 5.00 -4.77 -7.45
N HIS A 77 6.31 -4.94 -7.24
CA HIS A 77 7.32 -4.21 -7.98
C HIS A 77 7.28 -4.53 -9.49
N GLN A 78 7.15 -5.80 -9.84
CA GLN A 78 7.02 -6.24 -11.24
C GLN A 78 5.74 -5.67 -11.88
N LEU A 79 4.62 -5.70 -11.16
CA LEU A 79 3.36 -5.13 -11.64
C LEU A 79 3.51 -3.62 -11.92
N LEU A 80 4.09 -2.86 -10.99
CA LEU A 80 4.29 -1.42 -11.16
C LEU A 80 5.26 -1.09 -12.32
N ALA A 81 6.32 -1.89 -12.49
CA ALA A 81 7.24 -1.73 -13.62
C ALA A 81 6.55 -1.96 -14.97
N SER A 82 5.68 -2.97 -15.05
CA SER A 82 4.90 -3.25 -16.27
C SER A 82 3.88 -2.16 -16.61
N GLU A 83 3.33 -1.47 -15.61
CA GLU A 83 2.45 -0.31 -15.83
C GLU A 83 3.21 0.94 -16.28
N GLY A 84 4.43 1.14 -15.78
CA GLY A 84 5.29 2.27 -16.19
C GLY A 84 5.78 2.13 -17.64
N ALA A 85 6.10 0.91 -18.08
CA ALA A 85 6.58 0.64 -19.43
C ALA A 85 5.49 0.81 -20.53
N GLY A 86 4.21 0.82 -20.15
CA GLY A 86 3.08 1.09 -21.05
C GLY A 86 2.62 2.56 -21.08
N GLY A 87 3.25 3.45 -20.32
CA GLY A 87 2.79 4.83 -20.10
C GLY A 87 3.62 5.94 -20.76
N THR A 88 4.77 5.64 -21.38
CA THR A 88 5.57 6.63 -22.12
C THR A 88 5.28 6.53 -23.61
N GLY A 89 4.17 7.14 -24.03
CA GLY A 89 3.75 7.18 -25.43
C GLY A 89 2.46 7.97 -25.66
N ALA A 90 2.35 9.17 -25.08
CA ALA A 90 1.34 10.17 -25.48
C ALA A 90 1.64 11.53 -24.83
N ALA A 91 2.46 12.34 -25.50
CA ALA A 91 2.38 13.81 -25.60
C ALA A 91 3.67 14.32 -26.27
#